data_AF-A0A358NBA0-F1
#
_entry.id   AF-A0A358NBA0-F1
#
_cell.length_a   1.000
_cell.length_b   1.000
_cell.length_c   1.000
_cell.angle_alpha   90.00
_cell.angle_beta   90.00
_cell.angle_gamma   90.00
#
_symmetry.space_group_name_H-M   'P 1'
#
loop_
_entity.id
_entity.type
_entity.pdbx_description
1 polymer ?
#
loop_
_entity_poly.entity_id
_entity_poly.type
_entity_poly.pdbx_seq_one_letter_code
_entity_poly.pdbx_strand_id
1 'polypeptide(L)'
;MARQCEVCGKKVQMGNRVETRGKAKYLGGVGTKITGITRRKFVPNLQKVHVTLPNGQNKTLRVCTQCIRSGAVRKTVKTKPFDVSGAKK
;
A
#
# COMPACT_ATOMS: atom_id res chain seq x y z
N MET A 1 -14.66 -4.95 -8.38
CA MET A 1 -13.21 -4.61 -8.43
C MET A 1 -12.53 -5.06 -7.14
N ALA A 2 -11.72 -6.13 -7.18
CA ALA A 2 -11.00 -6.60 -6.01
C ALA A 2 -10.04 -5.51 -5.49
N ARG A 3 -9.90 -5.37 -4.15
CA ARG A 3 -8.85 -4.54 -3.53
C ARG A 3 -7.51 -5.28 -3.65
N GLN A 4 -7.01 -5.39 -4.87
CA GLN A 4 -5.75 -6.04 -5.20
C GLN A 4 -4.82 -5.07 -5.92
N CYS A 5 -3.52 -5.19 -5.66
CA CYS A 5 -2.50 -4.52 -6.46
C CYS A 5 -2.33 -5.25 -7.80
N GLU A 6 -2.41 -4.52 -8.90
CA GLU A 6 -2.27 -5.10 -10.25
C GLU A 6 -0.81 -5.45 -10.61
N VAL A 7 0.17 -4.93 -9.86
CA VAL A 7 1.61 -5.16 -10.10
C VAL A 7 2.15 -6.31 -9.28
N CYS A 8 1.97 -6.27 -7.95
CA CYS A 8 2.53 -7.27 -7.03
C CYS A 8 1.49 -8.27 -6.51
N GLY A 9 0.23 -8.14 -6.92
CA GLY A 9 -0.83 -9.07 -6.53
C GLY A 9 -1.28 -8.99 -5.07
N LYS A 10 -0.78 -8.06 -4.24
CA LYS A 10 -1.19 -7.91 -2.83
C LYS A 10 -2.70 -7.81 -2.68
N LYS A 11 -3.28 -8.68 -1.85
CA LYS A 11 -4.72 -8.75 -1.54
C LYS A 11 -4.98 -8.36 -0.08
N VAL A 12 -6.25 -8.15 0.23
CA VAL A 12 -6.70 -8.02 1.62
C VAL A 12 -6.41 -9.32 2.36
N GLN A 13 -5.76 -9.22 3.52
CA GLN A 13 -5.53 -10.35 4.41
C GLN A 13 -6.45 -10.28 5.62
N MET A 14 -6.86 -11.43 6.14
CA MET A 14 -7.62 -11.51 7.38
C MET A 14 -6.67 -11.69 8.56
N GLY A 15 -7.02 -11.10 9.70
CA GLY A 15 -6.41 -11.49 10.96
C GLY A 15 -7.19 -10.97 12.14
N ASN A 16 -6.55 -10.95 13.30
CA ASN A 16 -7.24 -10.62 14.55
C ASN A 16 -6.72 -9.29 15.12
N ARG A 17 -7.58 -8.58 15.84
CA ARG A 17 -7.23 -7.52 16.78
C ARG A 17 -7.26 -8.19 18.16
N VAL A 18 -6.10 -8.22 18.81
CA VAL A 18 -5.92 -8.85 20.12
C VAL A 18 -5.74 -7.74 21.14
N GLU A 19 -6.63 -7.66 22.11
CA GLU A 19 -6.56 -6.72 23.21
C GLU A 19 -5.87 -7.40 24.39
N THR A 20 -4.75 -6.82 24.83
CA THR A 20 -3.99 -7.30 25.98
C THR A 20 -4.00 -6.27 27.09
N ARG A 21 -4.11 -6.73 28.34
CA ARG A 21 -4.09 -5.90 29.55
C ARG A 21 -3.02 -6.40 30.52
N GLY A 22 -2.53 -5.49 31.36
CA GLY A 22 -1.48 -5.76 32.33
C GLY A 22 -0.08 -5.48 31.79
N LYS A 23 0.90 -5.44 32.71
CA LYS A 23 2.31 -5.18 32.38
C LYS A 23 3.00 -6.48 31.98
N ALA A 24 3.83 -6.42 30.94
CA ALA A 24 4.57 -7.59 30.49
C ALA A 24 5.55 -8.10 31.57
N LYS A 25 5.78 -9.42 31.62
CA LYS A 25 6.64 -10.05 32.64
C LYS A 25 8.06 -9.50 32.63
N TYR A 26 8.63 -9.28 31.43
CA TYR A 26 9.99 -8.76 31.29
C TYR A 26 10.16 -7.33 31.81
N LEU A 27 9.07 -6.59 32.03
CA LEU A 27 9.09 -5.27 32.66
C LEU A 27 8.82 -5.33 34.18
N GLY A 28 8.95 -6.51 34.79
CA GLY A 28 8.67 -6.73 36.22
C GLY A 28 7.18 -6.76 36.57
N GLY A 29 6.30 -7.02 35.61
CA GLY A 29 4.86 -7.22 35.84
C GLY A 29 4.49 -8.69 36.08
N VAL A 30 3.27 -8.95 36.55
CA VAL A 30 2.72 -10.31 36.69
C VAL A 30 2.51 -11.00 35.33
N GLY A 31 2.27 -10.21 34.28
CA GLY A 31 2.11 -10.66 32.90
C GLY A 31 0.90 -10.04 32.19
N THR A 32 0.92 -10.07 30.87
CA THR A 32 -0.19 -9.61 30.02
C THR A 32 -1.26 -10.70 29.88
N LYS A 33 -2.53 -10.33 30.03
CA LYS A 33 -3.70 -11.19 29.77
C LYS A 33 -4.41 -10.74 28.50
N ILE A 34 -4.91 -11.69 27.72
CA ILE A 34 -5.75 -11.43 26.56
C ILE A 34 -7.18 -11.21 27.04
N THR A 35 -7.78 -10.07 26.70
CA THR A 35 -9.15 -9.74 27.12
C THR A 35 -10.17 -9.74 26.00
N GLY A 36 -9.71 -9.71 24.75
CA GLY A 36 -10.59 -9.73 23.59
C GLY A 36 -9.84 -10.12 22.32
N ILE A 37 -10.52 -10.89 21.47
CA ILE A 37 -10.04 -11.25 20.13
C ILE A 37 -11.17 -11.00 19.15
N THR A 38 -11.00 -10.02 18.26
CA THR A 38 -11.97 -9.70 17.21
C THR A 38 -11.35 -9.80 15.82
N ARG A 39 -12.15 -10.11 14.80
CA ARG A 39 -11.68 -10.23 13.40
C ARG A 39 -11.47 -8.85 12.79
N ARG A 40 -10.38 -8.67 12.04
CA ARG A 40 -10.11 -7.47 11.23
C ARG A 40 -9.57 -7.81 9.85
N LYS A 41 -9.67 -6.85 8.94
CA LYS A 41 -9.13 -6.91 7.58
C LYS A 41 -7.88 -6.03 7.50
N PHE A 42 -6.77 -6.60 7.05
CA PHE A 42 -5.56 -5.87 6.67
C PHE A 42 -5.67 -5.51 5.18
N VAL A 43 -5.95 -4.25 4.92
CA VAL A 43 -6.12 -3.75 3.55
C VAL A 43 -4.79 -3.16 3.08
N PRO A 44 -4.26 -3.57 1.91
CA PRO A 44 -3.09 -2.91 1.33
C PRO A 44 -3.42 -1.46 0.99
N ASN A 45 -2.47 -0.55 1.21
CA ASN A 45 -2.60 0.84 0.78
C ASN A 45 -2.48 0.90 -0.76
N LEU A 46 -3.62 0.83 -1.43
CA LEU A 46 -3.75 0.89 -2.88
C LEU A 46 -4.10 2.31 -3.31
N GLN A 47 -3.36 2.82 -4.27
CA GLN A 47 -3.57 4.13 -4.87
C GLN A 47 -3.91 3.96 -6.35
N LYS A 48 -4.84 4.77 -6.85
CA LYS A 48 -5.13 4.85 -8.28
C LYS A 48 -4.07 5.72 -8.93
N VAL A 49 -3.32 5.17 -9.89
CA VAL A 49 -2.23 5.88 -10.56
C VAL A 49 -2.37 5.73 -12.07
N HIS A 50 -2.08 6.82 -12.80
CA HIS A 50 -1.90 6.79 -14.25
C HIS A 50 -0.49 6.33 -14.57
N VAL A 51 -0.41 5.23 -15.30
CA VAL A 51 0.83 4.52 -15.61
C VAL A 51 1.03 4.49 -17.12
N THR A 52 2.24 4.78 -17.54
CA THR A 52 2.66 4.53 -18.93
C THR A 52 3.26 3.14 -18.99
N LEU A 53 2.62 2.25 -19.73
CA LEU A 53 3.10 0.89 -19.96
C LEU A 53 4.33 0.90 -20.89
N PRO A 54 5.14 -0.18 -20.90
CA PRO A 54 6.29 -0.30 -21.81
C PRO A 54 5.90 -0.21 -23.30
N ASN A 55 4.65 -0.55 -23.64
CA ASN A 55 4.10 -0.46 -24.98
C ASN A 55 3.60 0.96 -25.36
N GLY A 56 3.86 1.97 -24.54
CA GLY A 56 3.48 3.37 -24.77
C GLY A 56 2.03 3.70 -24.43
N GLN A 57 1.18 2.73 -24.08
CA GLN A 57 -0.21 3.00 -23.70
C GLN A 57 -0.29 3.52 -22.27
N ASN A 58 -1.15 4.52 -22.06
CA ASN A 58 -1.46 5.02 -20.72
C ASN A 58 -2.69 4.28 -20.17
N LYS A 59 -2.56 3.70 -18.98
CA LYS A 59 -3.67 3.04 -18.27
C LYS A 59 -3.73 3.48 -16.82
N THR A 60 -4.94 3.51 -16.27
CA THR A 60 -5.16 3.66 -14.83
C THR A 60 -5.10 2.31 -14.14
N LEU A 61 -4.17 2.17 -13.20
CA LEU A 61 -3.96 0.94 -12.44
C LEU A 61 -4.14 1.19 -10.94
N ARG A 62 -4.60 0.19 -10.19
CA ARG A 62 -4.54 0.19 -8.73
C ARG A 62 -3.21 -0.40 -8.26
N VAL A 63 -2.37 0.45 -7.70
CA VAL A 63 -0.98 0.11 -7.36
C VAL A 63 -0.73 0.30 -5.86
N CYS A 64 0.01 -0.64 -5.27
CA CYS A 64 0.40 -0.57 -3.88
C CYS A 64 1.43 0.55 -3.65
N THR A 65 1.38 1.25 -2.52
CA THR A 65 2.35 2.33 -2.23
C THR A 65 3.80 1.87 -2.21
N GLN A 66 4.08 0.62 -1.79
CA GLN A 66 5.43 0.03 -1.87
C GLN A 66 5.92 -0.14 -3.31
N CYS A 67 5.02 -0.49 -4.23
CA CYS A 67 5.30 -0.68 -5.64
C CYS A 67 5.58 0.67 -6.32
N ILE A 68 4.83 1.71 -5.91
CA ILE A 68 5.08 3.09 -6.34
C ILE A 68 6.44 3.57 -5.84
N ARG A 69 6.76 3.30 -4.56
CA ARG A 69 8.02 3.71 -3.94
C ARG A 69 9.24 3.01 -4.55
N SER A 70 9.11 1.75 -4.94
CA SER A 70 10.20 0.97 -5.55
C SER A 70 10.43 1.27 -7.04
N GLY A 71 9.64 2.15 -7.65
CA GLY A 71 9.79 2.47 -9.07
C GLY A 71 9.33 1.37 -10.03
N ALA A 72 8.65 0.33 -9.54
CA ALA A 72 8.08 -0.75 -10.36
C ALA A 72 7.05 -0.25 -11.38
N VAL A 73 6.63 1.00 -11.27
CA VAL A 73 5.61 1.63 -12.10
C VAL A 73 6.09 3.03 -12.51
N ARG A 74 6.16 3.28 -13.83
CA ARG A 74 6.43 4.62 -14.35
C ARG A 74 5.14 5.44 -14.39
N LYS A 75 5.06 6.47 -13.56
CA LYS A 75 3.94 7.42 -13.59
C LYS A 75 3.92 8.15 -14.93
N THR A 76 2.72 8.43 -15.43
CA THR A 76 2.56 9.28 -16.62
C THR A 76 3.15 10.66 -16.32
N VAL A 77 4.10 11.10 -17.15
CA VAL A 77 4.68 12.44 -17.06
C VAL A 77 3.61 13.44 -17.48
N LYS A 78 3.19 14.31 -16.55
CA LYS A 78 2.32 15.45 -16.88
C LYS A 78 3.21 16.61 -17.28
N THR A 79 3.32 16.87 -18.59
CA THR A 79 3.93 18.11 -19.09
C THR A 79 2.94 19.25 -18.87
N LYS A 80 3.41 20.39 -18.35
CA LYS A 80 2.59 21.60 -18.32
C LYS A 80 2.31 22.02 -19.77
N PRO A 81 1.12 22.56 -20.08
CA PRO A 81 0.88 23.15 -21.39
C PRO A 81 1.87 24.31 -21.61
N PHE A 82 2.51 24.34 -22.78
CA PHE A 82 3.47 25.35 -23.26
C PHE A 82 4.90 25.34 -22.70
N ASP A 83 5.31 24.32 -21.93
CA ASP A 83 6.73 24.13 -21.57
C ASP A 83 7.48 23.49 -22.75
N VAL A 84 8.04 24.32 -23.65
CA VAL A 84 8.82 23.90 -24.84
C VAL A 84 10.28 23.57 -24.53
N SER A 85 10.75 23.80 -23.30
CA SER A 85 12.06 23.30 -22.87
C SER A 85 11.90 21.84 -22.43
N GLY A 86 12.23 20.89 -23.32
CA GLY A 86 12.29 19.44 -23.03
C GLY A 86 13.36 19.03 -21.99
N ALA A 87 13.70 19.91 -21.04
CA ALA A 87 14.64 19.65 -19.97
C ALA A 87 13.97 18.77 -18.91
N LYS A 88 14.22 17.46 -19.01
CA LYS A 88 13.89 16.48 -17.98
C LYS A 88 14.60 16.84 -16.67
N LYS A 89 13.85 17.02 -15.59
CA LYS A 89 14.28 16.71 -14.22
C LYS A 89 13.44 15.56 -13.70
#